data_AF-A0A2D1SWY2-F1
#
_entry.id   AF-A0A2D1SWY2-F1
#
_cell.length_a   1.000
_cell.length_b   1.000
_cell.length_c   1.000
_cell.angle_alpha   90.00
_cell.angle_beta   90.00
_cell.angle_gamma   90.00
#
_symmetry.space_group_name_H-M   'P 1'
#
loop_
_entity.id
_entity.type
_entity.pdbx_description
1 polymer ?
#
loop_
_entity_poly.entity_id
_entity_poly.type
_entity_poly.pdbx_seq_one_letter_code
_entity_poly.pdbx_strand_id
1 'polypeptide(L)' 'MSLYKRGYFFLLIGIILLTLSIFVTVNLNFWVWGAIFISSLLLCTIGIILLIIHLYRQVKEDKQKNT' A
#
# COMPACT_ATOMS: atom_id res chain seq x y z
N MET A 1 -1.88 2.35 20.06
CA MET A 1 -1.92 1.29 19.03
C MET A 1 -0.93 1.70 17.94
N SER A 2 0.26 1.08 17.93
CA SER A 2 1.42 1.53 17.13
C SER A 2 1.09 1.73 15.63
N LEU A 3 1.90 2.56 14.96
CA LEU A 3 1.79 2.89 13.53
C LEU A 3 2.00 1.70 12.58
N TYR A 4 2.69 0.63 13.03
CA TYR A 4 2.86 -0.69 12.39
C TYR A 4 1.60 -1.24 11.71
N LYS A 5 0.50 -1.35 12.47
CA LYS A 5 -0.75 -1.93 11.96
C LYS A 5 -1.33 -1.05 10.87
N ARG A 6 -1.31 0.27 11.05
CA ARG A 6 -1.91 1.21 10.09
C ARG A 6 -1.23 1.16 8.72
N GLY A 7 0.10 1.20 8.66
CA GLY A 7 0.82 1.15 7.39
C GLY A 7 0.59 -0.15 6.61
N TYR A 8 0.66 -1.29 7.30
CA TYR A 8 0.40 -2.60 6.70
C TYR A 8 -1.07 -2.75 6.28
N PHE A 9 -2.01 -2.23 7.07
CA PHE A 9 -3.44 -2.24 6.74
C PHE A 9 -3.75 -1.42 5.50
N PHE A 10 -3.13 -0.24 5.35
CA PHE A 10 -3.26 0.58 4.14
C PHE A 10 -2.73 -0.12 2.89
N LEU A 11 -1.59 -0.81 3.01
CA LEU A 11 -0.99 -1.59 1.91
C LEU A 11 -1.89 -2.78 1.53
N LEU A 12 -2.40 -3.49 2.53
CA LEU A 12 -3.29 -4.63 2.35
C LEU A 12 -4.62 -4.21 1.69
N ILE A 13 -5.20 -3.10 2.13
CA ILE A 13 -6.38 -2.49 1.47
C ILE A 13 -6.09 -2.09 0.04
N GLY A 14 -4.93 -1.48 -0.25
CA GLY A 14 -4.53 -1.12 -1.60
C GLY A 14 -4.45 -2.34 -2.53
N ILE A 15 -3.83 -3.44 -2.07
CA ILE A 15 -3.69 -4.68 -2.84
C ILE A 15 -5.05 -5.36 -3.06
N ILE A 16 -5.90 -5.41 -2.04
CA ILE A 16 -7.26 -5.96 -2.18
C ILE A 16 -8.04 -5.14 -3.21
N LEU A 17 -7.99 -3.81 -3.13
CA LEU A 17 -8.71 -2.92 -4.03
C LEU A 17 -8.19 -3.03 -5.47
N LEU A 18 -6.88 -3.18 -5.66
CA LEU A 18 -6.25 -3.42 -6.95
C LEU A 18 -6.72 -4.76 -7.55
N THR A 19 -6.71 -5.83 -6.75
CA THR A 19 -7.15 -7.17 -7.16
C THR A 19 -8.65 -7.17 -7.52
N LEU A 20 -9.47 -6.50 -6.72
CA LEU A 20 -10.90 -6.33 -6.99
C LEU A 20 -11.11 -5.54 -8.29
N SER A 21 -10.34 -4.47 -8.49
CA SER A 21 -10.41 -3.66 -9.71
C SER A 21 -10.05 -4.47 -10.95
N ILE A 22 -9.04 -5.36 -10.87
CA ILE A 22 -8.67 -6.27 -11.96
C ILE A 22 -9.78 -7.29 -12.25
N PHE A 23 -10.46 -7.80 -11.22
CA PHE A 23 -11.55 -8.77 -11.41
C PHE A 23 -12.83 -8.12 -11.94
N VAL A 24 -13.12 -6.88 -11.53
CA VAL A 24 -14.31 -6.12 -11.95
C VAL A 24 -14.10 -5.43 -13.32
N THR A 25 -12.87 -5.38 -13.85
CA THR A 25 -12.53 -4.89 -15.20
C THR A 25 -13.47 -5.37 -16.29
N VAL A 26 -13.98 -6.60 -16.15
CA VAL A 26 -14.74 -7.29 -17.20
C VAL A 26 -16.13 -6.68 -17.43
N ASN A 27 -16.64 -5.84 -16.51
CA ASN A 27 -18.02 -5.33 -16.58
C ASN A 27 -18.16 -3.81 -16.41
N LEU A 28 -17.06 -3.07 -16.19
CA LEU A 28 -17.08 -1.61 -16.00
C LEU A 28 -16.57 -0.86 -17.23
N ASN A 29 -17.14 0.33 -17.47
CA ASN A 29 -16.71 1.23 -18.53
C ASN A 29 -15.20 1.53 -18.44
N PHE A 30 -14.47 1.38 -19.54
CA PHE A 30 -12.99 1.40 -19.60
C PHE A 30 -12.38 2.66 -18.95
N TRP A 31 -13.07 3.80 -19.08
CA TRP A 31 -12.68 5.07 -18.45
C TRP A 31 -12.79 5.05 -16.93
N VAL A 32 -13.89 4.52 -16.39
CA VAL A 32 -14.13 4.42 -14.95
C VAL A 32 -13.16 3.40 -14.34
N TRP A 33 -12.94 2.29 -15.04
CA TRP A 33 -11.96 1.29 -14.65
C TRP A 33 -10.54 1.88 -14.58
N GLY A 34 -10.12 2.62 -15.60
CA GLY A 34 -8.80 3.26 -15.63
C GLY A 34 -8.59 4.25 -14.46
N ALA A 35 -9.60 5.06 -14.12
CA ALA A 35 -9.53 5.98 -12.99
C ALA A 35 -9.40 5.26 -11.63
N ILE A 36 -10.14 4.16 -11.44
CA ILE A 36 -10.06 3.33 -10.23
C ILE A 36 -8.69 2.64 -10.16
N PHE A 37 -8.19 2.14 -11.29
CA PHE A 37 -6.89 1.46 -11.37
C PHE A 37 -5.73 2.41 -11.01
N ILE A 38 -5.73 3.62 -11.57
CA ILE A 38 -4.74 4.67 -11.26
C ILE A 38 -4.82 5.09 -9.78
N SER A 39 -6.02 5.23 -9.23
CA SER A 39 -6.21 5.57 -7.82
C SER A 39 -5.68 4.46 -6.90
N SER A 40 -5.92 3.19 -7.24
CA SER A 40 -5.40 2.04 -6.51
C SER A 40 -3.87 1.96 -6.58
N LEU A 41 -3.27 2.27 -7.74
CA LEU A 41 -1.81 2.35 -7.87
C LEU A 41 -1.23 3.43 -6.95
N LEU A 42 -1.81 4.63 -6.92
CA LEU A 42 -1.40 5.71 -6.02
C LEU A 42 -1.48 5.29 -4.54
N LEU A 43 -2.56 4.64 -4.14
CA LEU A 43 -2.71 4.11 -2.78
C LEU A 43 -1.63 3.06 -2.45
N CYS A 44 -1.34 2.15 -3.38
CA CYS A 44 -0.28 1.16 -3.23
C CYS A 44 1.09 1.82 -3.09
N THR A 45 1.41 2.83 -3.93
CA THR A 45 2.68 3.56 -3.85
C THR A 45 2.85 4.24 -2.50
N ILE A 46 1.82 4.91 -1.99
CA ILE A 46 1.84 5.55 -0.67
C ILE A 46 2.08 4.51 0.43
N GLY A 47 1.40 3.37 0.36
CA GLY A 47 1.57 2.26 1.30
C GLY A 47 3.00 1.71 1.30
N ILE A 48 3.60 1.52 0.12
CA ILE A 48 4.98 1.05 -0.04
C ILE A 48 5.99 2.06 0.51
N ILE A 49 5.82 3.35 0.23
CA ILE A 49 6.72 4.42 0.73
C ILE A 49 6.70 4.43 2.27
N LEU A 50 5.52 4.38 2.88
CA LEU A 50 5.38 4.30 4.34
C LEU A 50 6.08 3.05 4.91
N LEU A 51 5.98 1.91 4.22
CA LEU A 51 6.63 0.67 4.62
C LEU A 51 8.16 0.77 4.54
N ILE A 52 8.70 1.37 3.48
CA ILE A 52 10.16 1.57 3.29
C ILE A 52 10.73 2.51 4.36
N ILE A 53 10.06 3.64 4.62
CA ILE A 53 10.49 4.59 5.67
C ILE A 53 10.51 3.89 7.03
N HIS A 54 9.52 3.04 7.30
CA HIS A 54 9.46 2.27 8.54
C HIS A 54 10.57 1.22 8.62
N LEU A 55 10.82 0.47 7.54
CA LEU A 55 11.91 -0.51 7.46
C LEU A 55 13.26 0.17 7.75
N TYR A 56 13.49 1.32 7.14
CA TYR A 56 14.69 2.12 7.37
C TYR A 56 14.84 2.56 8.83
N ARG A 57 13.74 3.00 9.44
CA ARG A 57 13.72 3.40 10.85
C ARG A 57 13.96 2.22 11.79
N GLN A 58 13.36 1.06 11.54
CA GLN A 58 13.62 -0.15 12.32
C GLN A 58 15.08 -0.59 12.21
N VAL A 59 15.62 -0.66 10.99
CA VAL A 59 17.04 -1.01 10.79
C VAL A 59 17.97 -0.06 11.54
N LYS A 60 17.63 1.24 11.61
CA LYS A 60 18.38 2.22 12.39
C LYS A 60 18.26 1.97 13.91
N GLU A 61 17.05 1.71 14.41
CA GLU A 61 16.81 1.41 15.83
C GLU A 61 17.48 0.09 16.26
N ASP A 62 17.44 -0.95 15.41
CA ASP A 62 18.11 -2.23 15.66
C ASP A 62 19.65 -2.12 15.65
N LYS A 63 20.22 -1.27 14.80
CA LYS A 63 21.66 -0.95 14.84
C LYS A 63 22.06 -0.23 16.12
N GLN A 64 21.22 0.69 16.60
CA GLN A 64 21.51 1.48 17.79
C GLN A 64 21.34 0.67 19.09
N LYS A 65 20.51 -0.37 19.09
CA LYS A 65 20.30 -1.25 20.24
C LYS A 65 21.38 -2.35 20.40
N ASN A 66 22.08 -2.68 19.31
CA ASN A 66 23.17 -3.66 19.29
C ASN A 66 24.58 -3.04 19.39
N THR A 67 24.68 -1.74 19.70
CA THR A 67 25.93 -1.06 20.08
C THR A 67 25.83 -0.63 21.53
#